data_AF-A0A6G9D541-F1
#
_entry.id   AF-A0A6G9D541-F1
#
_cell.length_a   1.000
_cell.length_b   1.000
_cell.length_c   1.000
_cell.angle_alpha   90.00
_cell.angle_beta   90.00
_cell.angle_gamma   90.00
#
_symmetry.space_group_name_H-M   'P 1'
#
loop_
_entity.id
_entity.type
_entity.pdbx_description
1 polymer ?
#
loop_
_entity_poly.entity_id
_entity_poly.type
_entity_poly.pdbx_seq_one_letter_code
_entity_poly.pdbx_strand_id
1 'polypeptide(L)'
;MEPEAVTAPVAPPHAPPVVVESAPAVTEAPPAQILENEILPATDTSKVTVTAYLDRSTRDALVNRAAERRCDHADVAIEAFDAVGIERLQALFQPVAGRSSSGIPVHQEPFTVKGPVETWFRFTTAQRDWLDEQVKVVGSKSRSRLLAGVLSLHLRSAAQ
;
A
#
# COMPACT_ATOMS: atom_id res chain seq x y z
N MET A 1 33.56 7.69 -46.32
CA MET A 1 33.21 6.34 -46.77
C MET A 1 32.13 5.85 -45.84
N GLU A 2 30.88 5.97 -46.30
CA GLU A 2 29.68 5.38 -45.71
C GLU A 2 29.71 3.84 -45.84
N PRO A 3 28.75 3.12 -45.23
CA PRO A 3 27.57 2.81 -46.03
C PRO A 3 26.22 2.90 -45.27
N GLU A 4 25.24 3.45 -45.99
CA GLU A 4 23.81 3.07 -45.99
C GLU A 4 23.60 1.55 -46.11
N ALA A 5 22.48 1.03 -45.64
CA ALA A 5 21.39 0.58 -46.54
C ALA A 5 20.33 -0.30 -45.83
N VAL A 6 19.09 0.13 -46.03
CA VAL A 6 17.80 -0.56 -45.91
C VAL A 6 17.82 -2.01 -46.41
N THR A 7 17.10 -2.91 -45.72
CA THR A 7 16.38 -4.01 -46.39
C THR A 7 15.21 -4.54 -45.55
N ALA A 8 13.99 -4.44 -46.07
CA ALA A 8 12.80 -5.17 -45.61
C ALA A 8 12.79 -6.59 -46.21
N PRO A 9 11.98 -7.51 -45.67
CA PRO A 9 11.23 -8.42 -46.55
C PRO A 9 9.76 -8.60 -46.09
N VAL A 10 8.75 -8.21 -46.88
CA VAL A 10 7.95 -9.00 -47.87
C VAL A 10 7.42 -10.37 -47.36
N ALA A 11 6.10 -10.49 -47.18
CA ALA A 11 5.28 -11.73 -47.10
C ALA A 11 5.18 -12.42 -48.50
N PRO A 12 4.49 -13.56 -48.81
CA PRO A 12 3.29 -14.24 -48.21
C PRO A 12 3.32 -15.80 -48.40
N PRO A 13 2.25 -16.57 -48.78
CA PRO A 13 0.90 -16.85 -48.23
C PRO A 13 0.69 -18.36 -47.86
N HIS A 14 -0.49 -18.79 -47.39
CA HIS A 14 -1.22 -20.04 -47.76
C HIS A 14 -2.46 -20.24 -46.83
N ALA A 15 -3.60 -20.57 -47.43
CA ALA A 15 -4.94 -20.83 -46.83
C ALA A 15 -5.36 -22.30 -47.15
N PRO A 16 -6.62 -22.80 -46.94
CA PRO A 16 -7.61 -22.80 -45.83
C PRO A 16 -7.98 -24.30 -45.44
N PRO A 17 -9.12 -24.75 -44.81
CA PRO A 17 -10.54 -24.48 -45.14
C PRO A 17 -11.55 -24.30 -43.96
N VAL A 18 -12.58 -23.49 -44.27
CA VAL A 18 -14.03 -23.61 -44.00
C VAL A 18 -14.54 -24.77 -43.10
N VAL A 19 -15.35 -24.44 -42.08
CA VAL A 19 -16.66 -25.11 -41.82
C VAL A 19 -17.65 -24.10 -41.22
N VAL A 20 -18.74 -23.86 -41.94
CA VAL A 20 -19.99 -23.24 -41.48
C VAL A 20 -20.93 -24.39 -41.13
N GLU A 21 -21.50 -24.49 -39.93
CA GLU A 21 -22.78 -25.23 -39.76
C GLU A 21 -23.53 -24.91 -38.44
N SER A 22 -24.71 -24.29 -38.63
CA SER A 22 -26.03 -24.53 -38.01
C SER A 22 -26.21 -24.71 -36.48
N ALA A 23 -27.00 -23.79 -35.90
CA ALA A 23 -27.91 -24.05 -34.76
C ALA A 23 -29.13 -24.90 -35.23
N PRO A 24 -30.08 -25.39 -34.39
CA PRO A 24 -30.32 -25.14 -32.95
C PRO A 24 -30.67 -26.41 -32.11
N ALA A 25 -30.67 -26.30 -30.78
CA ALA A 25 -31.45 -27.20 -29.93
C ALA A 25 -31.94 -26.45 -28.69
N VAL A 26 -33.25 -26.18 -28.69
CA VAL A 26 -34.03 -25.73 -27.54
C VAL A 26 -34.07 -26.88 -26.54
N THR A 27 -33.63 -26.65 -25.31
CA THR A 27 -34.06 -27.44 -24.16
C THR A 27 -34.37 -26.46 -23.04
N GLU A 28 -35.67 -26.22 -22.91
CA GLU A 28 -36.30 -25.52 -21.80
C GLU A 28 -36.05 -26.31 -20.50
N ALA A 29 -35.55 -25.63 -19.48
CA ALA A 29 -35.48 -26.14 -18.11
C ALA A 29 -35.89 -25.01 -17.14
N PRO A 30 -36.57 -25.34 -16.03
CA PRO A 30 -37.53 -24.49 -15.34
C PRO A 30 -36.89 -23.29 -14.61
N PRO A 31 -37.67 -22.25 -14.25
CA PRO A 31 -37.12 -21.02 -13.68
C PRO A 31 -36.46 -21.34 -12.33
N ALA A 32 -35.13 -21.35 -12.33
CA ALA A 32 -34.36 -21.29 -11.10
C ALA A 32 -34.69 -19.94 -10.44
N GLN A 33 -35.32 -20.04 -9.28
CA GLN A 33 -35.75 -18.94 -8.45
C GLN A 33 -34.61 -17.94 -8.32
N ILE A 34 -34.92 -16.68 -8.58
CA ILE A 34 -34.05 -15.55 -8.29
C ILE A 34 -33.89 -15.55 -6.78
N LEU A 35 -32.88 -16.25 -6.28
CA LEU A 35 -32.35 -15.96 -4.96
C LEU A 35 -31.68 -14.61 -5.15
N GLU A 36 -32.29 -13.58 -4.57
CA GLU A 36 -31.66 -12.28 -4.32
C GLU A 36 -30.35 -12.55 -3.58
N ASN A 37 -29.32 -12.81 -4.38
CA ASN A 37 -27.96 -12.87 -3.94
C ASN A 37 -27.66 -11.42 -3.65
N GLU A 38 -27.76 -11.04 -2.37
CA GLU A 38 -27.22 -9.80 -1.85
C GLU A 38 -25.81 -9.68 -2.45
N ILE A 39 -25.67 -8.83 -3.47
CA ILE A 39 -24.38 -8.51 -4.05
C ILE A 39 -23.73 -7.65 -2.98
N LEU A 40 -23.15 -8.32 -1.98
CA LEU A 40 -22.13 -7.70 -1.14
C LEU A 40 -21.16 -7.07 -2.13
N PRO A 41 -20.89 -5.75 -2.05
CA PRO A 41 -19.97 -5.13 -2.98
C PRO A 41 -18.68 -5.95 -2.92
N ALA A 42 -18.24 -6.46 -4.08
CA ALA A 42 -17.04 -7.27 -4.16
C ALA A 42 -15.94 -6.50 -3.44
N THR A 43 -15.53 -6.96 -2.25
CA THR A 43 -14.46 -6.34 -1.49
C THR A 43 -13.27 -6.30 -2.43
N ASP A 44 -12.84 -5.11 -2.84
CA ASP A 44 -11.69 -4.93 -3.71
C ASP A 44 -10.48 -5.54 -3.01
N THR A 45 -10.16 -6.79 -3.35
CA THR A 45 -9.00 -7.51 -2.84
C THR A 45 -7.73 -7.10 -3.58
N SER A 46 -7.84 -6.18 -4.54
CA SER A 46 -6.70 -5.66 -5.27
C SER A 46 -5.75 -4.96 -4.30
N LYS A 47 -4.54 -5.48 -4.20
CA LYS A 47 -3.50 -4.90 -3.35
C LYS A 47 -2.64 -3.93 -4.16
N VAL A 48 -2.56 -2.69 -3.71
CA VAL A 48 -1.64 -1.66 -4.18
C VAL A 48 -0.39 -1.60 -3.30
N THR A 49 0.76 -1.36 -3.93
CA THR A 49 2.02 -1.20 -3.20
C THR A 49 2.17 0.25 -2.73
N VAL A 50 2.37 0.43 -1.43
CA VAL A 50 2.75 1.71 -0.82
C VAL A 50 4.16 1.58 -0.27
N THR A 51 5.02 2.55 -0.55
CA THR A 51 6.38 2.59 -0.05
C THR A 51 6.49 3.55 1.15
N ALA A 52 7.29 3.16 2.14
CA ALA A 52 7.67 4.02 3.24
C ALA A 52 9.15 3.85 3.59
N TYR A 53 9.75 4.93 4.07
CA TYR A 53 11.11 4.98 4.55
C TYR A 53 11.15 4.84 6.06
N LEU A 54 11.74 3.74 6.55
CA LEU A 54 11.84 3.41 7.97
C LEU A 54 13.30 3.49 8.44
N ASP A 55 13.51 3.76 9.73
CA ASP A 55 14.84 3.52 10.33
C ASP A 55 15.11 2.00 10.37
N ARG A 56 16.37 1.60 10.26
CA ARG A 56 16.77 0.19 10.21
C ARG A 56 16.24 -0.62 11.40
N SER A 57 16.27 -0.07 12.61
CA SER A 57 15.76 -0.75 13.81
C SER A 57 14.26 -1.01 13.73
N THR A 58 13.49 -0.04 13.23
CA THR A 58 12.04 -0.17 13.05
C THR A 58 11.72 -1.17 11.95
N ARG A 59 12.49 -1.17 10.86
CA ARG A 59 12.36 -2.16 9.78
C ARG A 59 12.63 -3.58 10.27
N ASP A 60 13.69 -3.80 11.04
CA ASP A 60 14.01 -5.13 11.56
C ASP A 60 12.93 -5.63 12.52
N ALA A 61 12.45 -4.77 13.42
CA ALA A 61 11.33 -5.10 14.30
C ALA A 61 10.05 -5.42 13.52
N LEU A 62 9.75 -4.69 12.45
CA LEU A 62 8.60 -4.94 11.58
C LEU A 62 8.70 -6.32 10.91
N VAL A 63 9.87 -6.67 10.38
CA VAL A 63 10.10 -7.98 9.74
C VAL A 63 9.93 -9.11 10.74
N ASN A 64 10.49 -8.97 11.95
CA ASN A 64 10.35 -9.98 13.00
C ASN A 64 8.89 -10.14 13.43
N ARG A 65 8.19 -9.04 13.66
CA ARG A 65 6.77 -9.04 14.04
C ARG A 65 5.89 -9.70 12.99
N ALA A 66 6.12 -9.38 11.71
CA ALA A 66 5.38 -9.99 10.60
C ALA A 66 5.67 -11.49 10.47
N ALA A 67 6.94 -11.91 10.67
CA ALA A 67 7.32 -13.31 10.66
C ALA A 67 6.69 -14.10 11.83
N GLU A 68 6.72 -13.54 13.05
CA GLU A 68 6.10 -14.12 14.24
C GLU A 68 4.60 -14.33 14.07
N ARG A 69 3.92 -13.34 13.48
CA ARG A 69 2.47 -13.36 13.24
C ARG A 69 2.06 -14.06 11.95
N ARG A 70 3.01 -14.39 11.08
CA ARG A 70 2.80 -14.93 9.72
C ARG A 70 1.83 -14.08 8.90
N CYS A 71 2.00 -12.76 8.92
CA CYS A 71 1.17 -11.79 8.20
C CYS A 71 2.00 -10.83 7.33
N ASP A 72 1.33 -10.00 6.52
CA ASP A 72 2.01 -8.98 5.72
C ASP A 72 2.42 -7.77 6.59
N HIS A 73 3.42 -7.00 6.14
CA HIS A 73 3.80 -5.74 6.80
C HIS A 73 2.62 -4.75 6.91
N ALA A 74 1.68 -4.81 5.96
CA ALA A 74 0.48 -3.99 5.98
C ALA A 74 -0.40 -4.31 7.19
N ASP A 75 -0.57 -5.60 7.53
CA ASP A 75 -1.37 -6.01 8.69
C ASP A 75 -0.74 -5.50 10.00
N VAL A 76 0.58 -5.59 10.13
CA VAL A 76 1.31 -5.03 11.28
C VAL A 76 1.15 -3.51 11.36
N ALA A 77 1.15 -2.81 10.22
CA ALA A 77 0.92 -1.37 10.20
C ALA A 77 -0.50 -1.01 10.67
N ILE A 78 -1.52 -1.76 10.23
CA ILE A 78 -2.91 -1.55 10.68
C ILE A 78 -3.04 -1.82 12.19
N GLU A 79 -2.45 -2.91 12.70
CA GLU A 79 -2.37 -3.19 14.15
C GLU A 79 -1.71 -2.02 14.90
N ALA A 80 -0.64 -1.45 14.35
CA ALA A 80 0.06 -0.33 14.96
C ALA A 80 -0.81 0.94 15.06
N PHE A 81 -1.66 1.21 14.06
CA PHE A 81 -2.59 2.35 14.14
C PHE A 81 -3.63 2.18 15.24
N ASP A 82 -4.17 0.98 15.40
CA ASP A 82 -5.12 0.66 16.47
C ASP A 82 -4.46 0.78 17.85
N ALA A 83 -3.25 0.23 18.01
CA ALA A 83 -2.54 0.20 19.29
C ALA A 83 -1.98 1.57 19.73
N VAL A 84 -1.54 2.42 18.80
CA VAL A 84 -0.95 3.73 19.13
C VAL A 84 -2.02 4.77 19.42
N GLY A 85 -3.14 4.73 18.69
CA GLY A 85 -4.20 5.73 18.77
C GLY A 85 -3.84 7.07 18.11
N ILE A 86 -4.86 7.77 17.61
CA ILE A 86 -4.70 9.02 16.85
C ILE A 86 -4.08 10.15 17.67
N GLU A 87 -4.44 10.31 18.94
CA GLU A 87 -3.93 11.37 19.82
C GLU A 87 -2.40 11.31 19.98
N ARG A 88 -1.86 10.11 20.25
CA ARG A 88 -0.43 9.90 20.42
C ARG A 88 0.33 10.11 19.11
N LEU A 89 -0.31 9.76 17.99
CA LEU A 89 0.25 9.96 16.67
C LEU A 89 0.24 11.44 16.27
N GLN A 90 -0.81 12.20 16.61
CA GLN A 90 -0.83 13.65 16.44
C GLN A 90 0.27 14.33 17.25
N ALA A 91 0.44 13.96 18.53
CA ALA A 91 1.50 14.50 19.37
C ALA A 91 2.91 14.31 18.78
N LEU A 92 3.13 13.22 18.02
CA LEU A 92 4.39 12.97 17.32
C LEU A 92 4.64 13.91 16.14
N PHE A 93 3.58 14.40 15.49
CA PHE A 93 3.67 15.25 14.31
C PHE A 93 3.38 16.73 14.57
N GLN A 94 2.90 17.09 15.76
CA GLN A 94 2.70 18.47 16.14
C GLN A 94 4.04 19.18 16.39
N PRO A 95 4.26 20.37 15.79
CA PRO A 95 5.46 21.15 16.05
C PRO A 95 5.55 21.49 17.54
N VAL A 96 6.67 21.17 18.16
CA VAL A 96 6.95 21.59 19.53
C VAL A 96 7.79 22.86 19.49
N ALA A 97 7.27 23.91 20.12
CA ALA A 97 8.07 25.10 20.40
C ALA A 97 9.23 24.70 21.33
N GLY A 98 10.43 24.64 20.78
CA GLY A 98 11.63 24.29 21.53
C GLY A 98 12.43 25.53 21.90
N ARG A 99 13.43 25.34 22.75
CA ARG A 99 14.54 26.29 22.90
C ARG A 99 15.84 25.61 22.50
N SER A 100 16.68 26.33 21.77
CA SER A 100 18.07 25.93 21.53
C SER A 100 18.83 25.88 22.86
N SER A 101 20.00 25.22 22.89
CA SER A 101 20.91 25.24 24.04
C SER A 101 21.29 26.66 24.49
N SER A 102 21.19 27.65 23.60
CA SER A 102 21.41 29.08 23.90
C SER A 102 20.14 29.83 24.33
N GLY A 103 19.01 29.15 24.56
CA GLY A 103 17.75 29.74 25.03
C GLY A 103 16.86 30.38 23.95
N ILE A 104 17.30 30.38 22.68
CA ILE A 104 16.54 30.96 21.55
C ILE A 104 15.35 30.06 21.21
N PRO A 105 14.12 30.61 21.06
CA PRO A 105 12.99 29.86 20.55
C PRO A 105 13.30 29.28 19.17
N VAL A 106 13.18 27.95 19.04
CA VAL A 106 13.40 27.24 17.78
C VAL A 106 12.16 26.44 17.42
N HIS A 107 11.84 26.44 16.13
CA HIS A 107 10.86 25.53 15.58
C HIS A 107 11.54 24.17 15.38
N GLN A 108 11.27 23.20 16.26
CA GLN A 108 11.80 21.84 16.08
C GLN A 108 10.94 21.06 15.10
N GLU A 109 11.58 20.32 14.19
CA GLU A 109 10.84 19.42 13.33
C GLU A 109 10.34 18.22 14.17
N PRO A 110 9.04 17.90 14.12
CA PRO A 110 8.42 17.09 15.17
C PRO A 110 8.80 15.60 15.13
N PHE A 111 9.22 15.11 13.97
CA PHE A 111 9.69 13.73 13.78
C PHE A 111 10.66 13.69 12.60
N THR A 112 11.69 12.86 12.62
CA THR A 112 12.54 12.66 11.44
C THR A 112 13.08 11.23 11.47
N VAL A 113 13.00 10.54 10.33
CA VAL A 113 13.58 9.20 10.18
C VAL A 113 15.07 9.35 9.91
N LYS A 114 15.90 8.68 10.72
CA LYS A 114 17.36 8.61 10.51
C LYS A 114 17.69 7.36 9.69
N GLY A 115 18.62 7.48 8.75
CA GLY A 115 19.06 6.34 7.92
C GLY A 115 17.91 5.59 7.23
N PRO A 116 17.10 6.26 6.38
CA PRO A 116 15.90 5.69 5.81
C PRO A 116 16.19 4.47 4.92
N VAL A 117 15.52 3.36 5.20
CA VAL A 117 15.47 2.15 4.38
C VAL A 117 14.09 2.06 3.76
N GLU A 118 14.03 1.92 2.44
CA GLU A 118 12.77 1.74 1.73
C GLU A 118 12.13 0.39 2.10
N THR A 119 10.85 0.43 2.44
CA THR A 119 10.04 -0.73 2.82
C THR A 119 8.71 -0.67 2.08
N TRP A 120 8.29 -1.82 1.54
CA TRP A 120 7.06 -1.93 0.77
C TRP A 120 5.95 -2.56 1.60
N PHE A 121 4.74 -2.03 1.43
CA PHE A 121 3.51 -2.47 2.07
C PHE A 121 2.48 -2.77 1.00
N ARG A 122 1.75 -3.87 1.17
CA ARG A 122 0.68 -4.28 0.24
C ARG A 122 -0.67 -4.01 0.89
N PHE A 123 -1.22 -2.84 0.62
CA PHE A 123 -2.52 -2.41 1.14
C PHE A 123 -3.61 -2.64 0.09
N THR A 124 -4.86 -2.79 0.51
CA THR A 124 -5.98 -2.63 -0.44
C THR A 124 -6.12 -1.16 -0.85
N THR A 125 -6.85 -0.90 -1.93
CA THR A 125 -7.15 0.48 -2.36
C THR A 125 -7.80 1.28 -1.23
N ALA A 126 -8.81 0.70 -0.57
CA ALA A 126 -9.49 1.32 0.57
C ALA A 126 -8.56 1.63 1.75
N GLN A 127 -7.63 0.73 2.08
CA GLN A 127 -6.63 0.98 3.13
C GLN A 127 -5.68 2.11 2.75
N ARG A 128 -5.26 2.17 1.47
CA ARG A 128 -4.40 3.25 0.97
C ARG A 128 -5.10 4.61 1.00
N ASP A 129 -6.38 4.66 0.63
CA ASP A 129 -7.16 5.90 0.69
C ASP A 129 -7.42 6.32 2.14
N TRP A 130 -7.74 5.36 3.02
CA TRP A 130 -7.82 5.62 4.46
C TRP A 130 -6.51 6.19 5.02
N LEU A 131 -5.34 5.65 4.62
CA LEU A 131 -4.04 6.21 5.00
C LEU A 131 -3.87 7.66 4.55
N ASP A 132 -4.30 8.00 3.33
CA ASP A 132 -4.24 9.37 2.82
C ASP A 132 -5.14 10.32 3.64
N GLU A 133 -6.28 9.86 4.14
CA GLU A 133 -7.10 10.63 5.10
C GLU A 133 -6.41 10.77 6.46
N GLN A 134 -5.81 9.68 6.98
CA GLN A 134 -5.09 9.74 8.26
C GLN A 134 -3.90 10.70 8.22
N VAL A 135 -3.22 10.84 7.07
CA VAL A 135 -2.16 11.84 6.89
C VAL A 135 -2.65 13.25 7.20
N LYS A 136 -3.88 13.59 6.77
CA LYS A 136 -4.50 14.89 7.04
C LYS A 136 -4.91 15.01 8.51
N VAL A 137 -5.57 13.98 9.05
CA VAL A 137 -6.07 13.95 10.44
C VAL A 137 -4.95 14.13 11.46
N VAL A 138 -3.80 13.50 11.22
CA VAL A 138 -2.66 13.56 12.15
C VAL A 138 -1.71 14.73 11.89
N GLY A 139 -1.90 15.47 10.79
CA GLY A 139 -0.97 16.52 10.36
C GLY A 139 0.38 16.01 9.86
N SER A 140 0.45 14.78 9.34
CA SER A 140 1.69 14.27 8.74
C SER A 140 1.95 14.91 7.37
N LYS A 141 3.22 15.09 7.02
CA LYS A 141 3.61 15.61 5.69
C LYS A 141 3.44 14.57 4.57
N SER A 142 3.39 13.28 4.87
CA SER A 142 3.25 12.21 3.88
C SER A 142 2.82 10.86 4.47
N ARG A 143 2.33 9.94 3.62
CA ARG A 143 2.04 8.54 3.99
C ARG A 143 3.27 7.82 4.54
N SER A 144 4.42 7.94 3.88
CA SER A 144 5.67 7.33 4.35
C SER A 144 6.02 7.79 5.76
N ARG A 145 5.87 9.08 6.04
CA ARG A 145 6.22 9.66 7.33
C ARG A 145 5.24 9.25 8.42
N LEU A 146 3.96 9.14 8.07
CA LEU A 146 2.92 8.61 8.95
C LEU A 146 3.22 7.16 9.35
N LEU A 147 3.49 6.30 8.35
CA LEU A 147 3.84 4.88 8.57
C LEU A 147 5.11 4.74 9.42
N ALA A 148 6.13 5.55 9.16
CA ALA A 148 7.34 5.54 9.96
C ALA A 148 7.10 5.96 11.42
N GLY A 149 6.25 6.97 11.65
CA GLY A 149 5.92 7.44 12.98
C GLY A 149 5.13 6.41 13.80
N VAL A 150 4.06 5.86 13.23
CA VAL A 150 3.20 4.88 13.92
C VAL A 150 3.97 3.59 14.23
N LEU A 151 4.76 3.08 13.27
CA LEU A 151 5.56 1.87 13.48
C LEU A 151 6.69 2.09 14.49
N SER A 152 7.33 3.25 14.49
CA SER A 152 8.35 3.60 15.48
C SER A 152 7.76 3.63 16.90
N LEU A 153 6.56 4.18 17.09
CA LEU A 153 5.88 4.19 18.39
C LEU A 153 5.47 2.79 18.85
N HIS A 154 4.84 2.02 17.95
CA HIS A 154 4.31 0.71 18.27
C HIS A 154 5.42 -0.31 18.55
N LEU A 155 6.40 -0.43 17.64
CA LEU A 155 7.42 -1.48 17.69
C LEU A 155 8.52 -1.19 18.72
N ARG A 156 8.76 0.09 19.06
CA ARG A 156 9.65 0.43 20.18
C ARG A 156 9.03 0.09 21.52
N SER A 157 7.70 0.19 21.66
CA SER A 157 7.00 -0.19 22.88
C SER A 157 6.93 -1.70 23.08
N ALA A 158 7.00 -2.49 22.00
CA ALA A 158 6.97 -3.95 22.06
C ALA A 158 8.35 -4.59 22.35
N ALA A 159 9.42 -3.80 22.31
CA ALA A 159 10.80 -4.25 22.57
C ALA A 159 11.25 -4.07 24.04
N GLN A 160 10.34 -3.67 24.93
CA GLN A 160 10.54 -3.55 26.39
C GLN A 160 9.75 -4.62 27.12
#